data_AF-A0ABC9E872-F1
#
_entry.id   AF-A0ABC9E872-F1
#
_cell.length_a   1.000
_cell.length_b   1.000
_cell.length_c   1.000
_cell.angle_alpha   90.00
_cell.angle_beta   90.00
_cell.angle_gamma   90.00
#
_symmetry.space_group_name_H-M   'P 1'
#
loop_
_entity.id
_entity.type
_entity.pdbx_description
1 polymer ?
#
loop_
_entity_poly.entity_id
_entity_poly.type
_entity_poly.pdbx_seq_one_letter_code
_entity_poly.pdbx_strand_id
1 'polypeptide(L)'
;MQATAPEQQRRGAAGGHLRQRLLSMASDLPSMQKLQLQLAAAPAAASLLPALAVAALILLLATARRCSPAGSSFLDAYRSGVAIVSTPPSSTPPPRAGAGAAAAAARVPPGCDIFRPGEWVPDEDSPYYTNLTCPLIQEHQNCMKYGRPDTGFLKWRWRPAGCELPRFDAAAFLDAVRDTSMAFVGDSLARNHMQSLMCLLTKVAYPKDISKTANPEFRTMHYESHNFTVAIFWSPFLVRGYQPDRRRHMWAIHLDEPDAAWAASGGAAIASFDRVVISAGNWFTRPAVFYEAGRVVGCHYCLLPGVPDLTHRHSLRMAFRAALRVLVTAPGFGGTVILRTLSPTSHFEGGEWDKGGDCRRTRPLAAAEARARMAAGLDGDFHAAQVEEFARAKAAAEVAGKRVKLVLMDTTAAMEMRPDGHPSRYGHWAHENVTLYNDCVHWCLPGPIDAWNEMLLQMLLPGYAP
;
A
#
# COMPACT_ATOMS: atom_id res chain seq x y z
N MET A 1 -14.41 -14.26 84.53
CA MET A 1 -15.47 -13.44 85.14
C MET A 1 -16.44 -13.05 84.05
N GLN A 2 -17.70 -13.36 84.29
CA GLN A 2 -18.87 -13.21 83.42
C GLN A 2 -19.25 -11.74 83.16
N ALA A 3 -19.83 -11.54 81.96
CA ALA A 3 -21.08 -10.79 81.72
C ALA A 3 -21.02 -9.24 81.80
N THR A 4 -21.80 -8.45 81.06
CA THR A 4 -22.95 -8.65 80.14
C THR A 4 -23.21 -7.29 79.44
N ALA A 5 -23.91 -7.33 78.30
CA ALA A 5 -24.51 -6.17 77.60
C ALA A 5 -25.62 -5.47 78.45
N PRO A 6 -26.27 -4.37 78.00
CA PRO A 6 -27.38 -4.52 77.03
C PRO A 6 -27.57 -3.33 76.05
N GLU A 7 -28.76 -3.31 75.47
CA GLU A 7 -29.19 -2.93 74.13
C GLU A 7 -30.25 -1.80 74.14
N GLN A 8 -30.39 -1.06 73.01
CA GLN A 8 -31.53 -0.20 72.59
C GLN A 8 -31.85 1.07 73.44
N GLN A 9 -32.43 2.20 72.99
CA GLN A 9 -33.34 2.53 71.89
C GLN A 9 -33.50 4.08 71.70
N ARG A 10 -33.96 4.49 70.50
CA ARG A 10 -34.87 5.63 70.15
C ARG A 10 -34.43 7.13 70.21
N ARG A 11 -34.58 7.75 69.02
CA ARG A 11 -35.22 9.06 68.66
C ARG A 11 -34.67 10.37 69.26
N GLY A 12 -34.28 11.29 68.38
CA GLY A 12 -34.27 12.74 68.69
C GLY A 12 -33.43 13.57 67.75
N ALA A 13 -34.05 14.55 67.10
CA ALA A 13 -33.49 15.42 66.07
C ALA A 13 -32.36 16.36 66.53
N ALA A 14 -31.33 16.50 65.69
CA ALA A 14 -30.54 17.71 65.44
C ALA A 14 -29.71 17.39 64.17
N GLY A 15 -29.83 18.08 63.04
CA GLY A 15 -29.76 19.53 62.89
C GLY A 15 -28.38 19.87 62.33
N GLY A 16 -28.29 20.01 61.00
CA GLY A 16 -27.21 20.74 60.32
C GLY A 16 -25.85 20.04 60.22
N HIS A 17 -25.57 19.48 59.03
CA HIS A 17 -24.26 19.36 58.36
C HIS A 17 -24.07 18.02 57.65
N LEU A 18 -24.95 17.70 56.69
CA LEU A 18 -24.58 16.76 55.61
C LEU A 18 -25.49 16.92 54.37
N ARG A 19 -25.68 18.16 53.93
CA ARG A 19 -26.37 18.45 52.66
C ARG A 19 -25.66 19.59 51.93
N GLN A 20 -24.33 19.51 51.82
CA GLN A 20 -23.53 20.49 51.09
C GLN A 20 -22.19 19.95 50.56
N ARG A 21 -22.12 18.67 50.19
CA ARG A 21 -20.98 18.11 49.42
C ARG A 21 -21.37 17.01 48.44
N LEU A 22 -22.47 17.20 47.70
CA LEU A 22 -22.84 16.31 46.58
C LEU A 22 -23.63 17.04 45.47
N LEU A 23 -23.31 18.31 45.22
CA LEU A 23 -23.75 19.09 44.05
C LEU A 23 -22.66 20.11 43.70
N SER A 24 -21.64 19.64 43.00
CA SER A 24 -20.63 20.43 42.28
C SER A 24 -19.78 19.42 41.50
N MET A 25 -19.48 19.71 40.24
CA MET A 25 -18.88 18.82 39.21
C MET A 25 -19.92 18.12 38.30
N ALA A 26 -20.88 18.90 37.81
CA ALA A 26 -21.63 18.59 36.59
C ALA A 26 -21.86 19.91 35.83
N SER A 27 -20.85 20.35 35.10
CA SER A 27 -20.93 21.44 34.12
C SER A 27 -19.58 21.55 33.44
N ASP A 28 -19.50 21.10 32.18
CA ASP A 28 -18.77 21.77 31.09
C ASP A 28 -18.87 20.97 29.79
N LEU A 29 -19.92 21.27 29.02
CA LEU A 29 -20.03 21.03 27.58
C LEU A 29 -20.80 22.22 26.98
N PRO A 30 -20.27 22.85 25.92
CA PRO A 30 -21.13 23.18 24.77
C PRO A 30 -20.41 22.79 23.46
N SER A 31 -20.97 21.92 22.61
CA SER A 31 -22.04 22.19 21.63
C SER A 31 -21.76 23.39 20.70
N MET A 32 -20.98 23.16 19.65
CA MET A 32 -20.91 24.03 18.46
C MET A 32 -21.98 23.59 17.46
N GLN A 33 -23.25 23.84 17.79
CA GLN A 33 -24.37 23.70 16.87
C GLN A 33 -25.39 24.81 17.14
N LYS A 34 -24.99 26.06 16.90
CA LYS A 34 -25.85 27.26 16.75
C LYS A 34 -24.99 28.48 16.40
N LEU A 35 -24.62 28.60 15.12
CA LEU A 35 -24.26 29.89 14.55
C LEU A 35 -24.62 29.93 13.06
N GLN A 36 -25.93 29.88 12.80
CA GLN A 36 -26.53 30.38 11.58
C GLN A 36 -27.72 31.27 11.97
N LEU A 37 -27.88 32.36 11.22
CA LEU A 37 -28.80 33.49 11.40
C LEU A 37 -28.36 34.52 12.46
N GLN A 38 -27.61 35.53 12.03
CA GLN A 38 -28.05 36.94 11.99
C GLN A 38 -26.89 37.86 11.60
N LEU A 39 -26.65 38.03 10.30
CA LEU A 39 -26.02 39.24 9.77
C LEU A 39 -26.52 39.46 8.33
N ALA A 40 -27.64 40.16 8.21
CA ALA A 40 -28.09 40.72 6.94
C ALA A 40 -29.01 41.92 7.25
N ALA A 41 -28.47 43.15 7.11
CA ALA A 41 -29.16 44.29 6.52
C ALA A 41 -28.31 45.58 6.55
N ALA A 42 -28.26 46.25 5.38
CA ALA A 42 -27.87 47.64 5.08
C ALA A 42 -26.40 47.93 4.71
N PRO A 43 -26.14 48.94 3.85
CA PRO A 43 -26.40 48.94 2.41
C PRO A 43 -25.11 49.13 1.57
N ALA A 44 -25.24 48.98 0.25
CA ALA A 44 -24.17 48.98 -0.73
C ALA A 44 -23.30 50.27 -0.72
N ALA A 45 -22.00 50.11 -0.49
CA ALA A 45 -20.96 51.06 -0.89
C ALA A 45 -20.30 50.53 -2.18
N ALA A 46 -20.49 51.25 -3.29
CA ALA A 46 -19.84 50.96 -4.55
C ALA A 46 -18.31 51.08 -4.39
N SER A 47 -17.60 49.96 -4.51
CA SER A 47 -16.13 49.96 -4.45
C SER A 47 -15.54 50.34 -5.81
N LEU A 48 -14.67 51.35 -5.82
CA LEU A 48 -13.93 51.88 -6.99
C LEU A 48 -12.77 50.95 -7.45
N LEU A 49 -12.69 49.73 -6.93
CA LEU A 49 -11.61 48.77 -7.19
C LEU A 49 -11.52 48.23 -8.62
N PRO A 50 -12.63 47.98 -9.37
CA PRO A 50 -12.50 47.46 -10.74
C PRO A 50 -12.00 48.54 -11.73
N ALA A 51 -12.23 49.82 -11.47
CA ALA A 51 -11.76 50.92 -12.32
C ALA A 51 -10.24 51.13 -12.22
N LEU A 52 -9.67 50.93 -11.03
CA LEU A 52 -8.21 51.05 -10.80
C LEU A 52 -7.42 49.88 -11.40
N ALA A 53 -7.99 48.66 -11.38
CA ALA A 53 -7.36 47.48 -11.98
C ALA A 53 -7.29 47.57 -13.52
N VAL A 54 -8.33 48.12 -14.16
CA VAL A 54 -8.36 48.33 -15.61
C VAL A 54 -7.39 49.44 -16.03
N ALA A 55 -7.28 50.52 -15.25
CA ALA A 55 -6.31 51.58 -15.51
C ALA A 55 -4.84 51.11 -15.40
N ALA A 56 -4.53 50.25 -14.42
CA ALA A 56 -3.20 49.65 -14.27
C ALA A 56 -2.82 48.72 -15.43
N LEU A 57 -3.78 47.94 -15.94
CA LEU A 57 -3.55 47.04 -17.07
C LEU A 57 -3.32 47.81 -18.39
N ILE A 58 -4.04 48.91 -18.60
CA ILE A 58 -3.85 49.79 -19.77
C ILE A 58 -2.48 50.48 -19.72
N LEU A 59 -2.01 50.89 -18.53
CA LEU A 59 -0.69 51.51 -18.35
C LEU A 59 0.46 50.51 -18.60
N LEU A 60 0.31 49.25 -18.16
CA LEU A 60 1.28 48.16 -18.40
C LEU A 60 1.37 47.76 -19.88
N LEU A 61 0.26 47.77 -20.61
CA LEU A 61 0.24 47.49 -22.05
C LEU A 61 0.81 48.66 -22.88
N ALA A 62 0.68 49.90 -22.39
CA ALA A 62 1.24 51.08 -23.03
C ALA A 62 2.77 51.21 -22.86
N THR A 63 3.34 50.73 -21.75
CA THR A 63 4.79 50.71 -21.52
C THR A 63 5.49 49.56 -22.24
N ALA A 64 4.81 48.43 -22.47
CA ALA A 64 5.33 47.30 -23.23
C ALA A 64 5.54 47.60 -24.75
N ARG A 65 4.92 48.67 -25.29
CA ARG A 65 5.04 49.04 -26.71
C ARG A 65 6.18 50.01 -27.03
N ARG A 66 7.01 50.43 -26.06
CA ARG A 66 8.09 51.43 -26.29
C ARG A 66 9.52 50.95 -26.06
N CYS A 67 9.75 49.65 -25.82
CA CYS A 67 11.10 49.08 -25.84
C CYS A 67 11.14 47.89 -26.79
N SER A 68 11.53 48.14 -28.03
CA SER A 68 12.23 47.18 -28.87
C SER A 68 13.39 47.91 -29.51
N PRO A 69 14.62 47.41 -29.29
CA PRO A 69 15.47 47.14 -30.43
C PRO A 69 15.87 45.66 -30.45
N ALA A 70 15.77 45.12 -31.66
CA ALA A 70 16.42 43.94 -32.22
C ALA A 70 17.33 43.07 -31.34
N GLY A 71 17.09 41.75 -31.41
CA GLY A 71 18.16 40.75 -31.43
C GLY A 71 18.15 39.72 -30.30
N SER A 72 18.17 38.46 -30.71
CA SER A 72 18.40 37.22 -29.95
C SER A 72 17.22 36.61 -29.18
N SER A 73 16.81 35.44 -29.68
CA SER A 73 15.91 34.50 -29.03
C SER A 73 16.66 33.79 -27.90
N PHE A 74 16.00 33.65 -26.75
CA PHE A 74 16.43 32.89 -25.57
C PHE A 74 16.89 31.44 -25.87
N LEU A 75 16.55 30.89 -27.04
CA LEU A 75 16.96 29.54 -27.46
C LEU A 75 18.41 29.43 -27.95
N ASP A 76 19.10 30.54 -28.27
CA ASP A 76 20.51 30.50 -28.71
C ASP A 76 21.51 30.52 -27.53
N ALA A 77 21.09 30.97 -26.34
CA ALA A 77 21.95 31.01 -25.15
C ALA A 77 22.14 29.65 -24.46
N TYR A 78 21.38 28.62 -24.85
CA TYR A 78 21.50 27.27 -24.27
C TYR A 78 22.40 26.31 -25.08
N ARG A 79 22.92 26.75 -26.23
CA ARG A 79 23.75 25.90 -27.12
C ARG A 79 25.26 26.04 -26.93
N SER A 80 25.72 26.93 -26.06
CA SER A 80 27.15 27.19 -25.84
C SER A 80 27.57 26.68 -24.47
N GLY A 81 27.66 25.36 -24.32
CA GLY A 81 27.97 24.74 -23.03
C GLY A 81 28.50 23.31 -23.06
N VAL A 82 28.93 22.78 -24.21
CA VAL A 82 29.65 21.51 -24.27
C VAL A 82 30.74 21.60 -25.34
N ALA A 83 31.96 21.92 -24.92
CA ALA A 83 33.15 21.71 -25.74
C ALA A 83 33.47 20.20 -25.71
N ILE A 84 33.12 19.49 -26.78
CA ILE A 84 33.61 18.13 -27.02
C ILE A 84 35.00 18.26 -27.65
N VAL A 85 36.02 17.75 -26.95
CA VAL A 85 37.35 17.55 -27.51
C VAL A 85 37.26 16.36 -28.48
N SER A 86 37.24 16.65 -29.78
CA SER A 86 37.30 15.65 -30.85
C SER A 86 38.74 15.19 -31.07
N THR A 87 39.02 13.91 -30.87
CA THR A 87 40.19 13.21 -31.42
C THR A 87 39.75 12.38 -32.64
N PRO A 88 40.58 12.25 -33.69
CA PRO A 88 40.18 11.60 -34.94
C PRO A 88 40.12 10.06 -34.82
N PRO A 89 39.28 9.38 -35.62
CA PRO A 89 39.06 7.94 -35.48
C PRO A 89 40.21 7.14 -36.09
N SER A 90 40.76 6.19 -35.33
CA SER A 90 41.60 5.13 -35.91
C SER A 90 40.72 4.09 -36.58
N SER A 91 40.94 3.87 -37.87
CA SER A 91 40.27 2.85 -38.67
C SER A 91 40.80 1.45 -38.32
N THR A 92 40.13 0.74 -37.42
CA THR A 92 40.18 -0.73 -37.38
C THR A 92 38.83 -1.25 -36.89
N PRO A 93 38.13 -2.15 -37.64
CA PRO A 93 36.84 -2.67 -37.19
C PRO A 93 37.06 -3.63 -36.00
N PRO A 94 36.27 -3.53 -34.92
CA PRO A 94 36.29 -4.55 -33.88
C PRO A 94 35.73 -5.87 -34.46
N PRO A 95 36.22 -7.03 -34.00
CA PRO A 95 35.71 -8.31 -34.46
C PRO A 95 34.22 -8.39 -34.11
N ARG A 96 33.42 -8.95 -35.03
CA ARG A 96 32.02 -9.28 -34.78
C ARG A 96 31.92 -10.06 -33.46
N ALA A 97 31.39 -9.42 -32.44
CA ALA A 97 30.93 -10.12 -31.25
C ALA A 97 29.85 -11.10 -31.71
N GLY A 98 30.15 -12.39 -31.62
CA GLY A 98 29.15 -13.43 -31.76
C GLY A 98 28.01 -13.17 -30.78
N ALA A 99 26.81 -13.60 -31.15
CA ALA A 99 25.65 -13.59 -30.28
C ALA A 99 26.03 -14.21 -28.92
N GLY A 100 26.31 -13.35 -27.94
CA GLY A 100 26.63 -13.77 -26.59
C GLY A 100 25.38 -14.41 -26.02
N ALA A 101 25.52 -15.64 -25.51
CA ALA A 101 24.51 -16.24 -24.65
C ALA A 101 24.12 -15.19 -23.59
N ALA A 102 22.81 -14.91 -23.46
CA ALA A 102 22.32 -14.01 -22.43
C ALA A 102 22.95 -14.42 -21.09
N ALA A 103 23.58 -13.45 -20.40
CA ALA A 103 24.20 -13.73 -19.13
C ALA A 103 23.16 -14.34 -18.20
N ALA A 104 23.48 -15.49 -17.57
CA ALA A 104 22.55 -16.17 -16.69
C ALA A 104 22.15 -15.22 -15.55
N ALA A 105 20.85 -15.12 -15.29
CA ALA A 105 20.31 -14.28 -14.22
C ALA A 105 21.01 -14.58 -12.89
N ALA A 106 21.43 -13.55 -12.16
CA ALA A 106 22.03 -13.70 -10.85
C ALA A 106 21.03 -14.35 -9.87
N ARG A 107 21.47 -15.42 -9.20
CA ARG A 107 20.65 -16.20 -8.27
C ARG A 107 21.26 -16.17 -6.88
N VAL A 108 20.40 -16.26 -5.88
CA VAL A 108 20.84 -16.52 -4.52
C VAL A 108 21.48 -17.92 -4.40
N PRO A 109 22.45 -18.11 -3.48
CA PRO A 109 23.00 -19.43 -3.21
C PRO A 109 21.90 -20.43 -2.78
N PRO A 110 22.06 -21.74 -3.07
CA PRO A 110 21.16 -22.76 -2.55
C PRO A 110 21.03 -22.69 -1.02
N GLY A 111 19.81 -22.77 -0.49
CA GLY A 111 19.52 -22.67 0.94
C GLY A 111 19.55 -21.26 1.53
N CYS A 112 19.66 -20.21 0.70
CA CYS A 112 19.45 -18.83 1.11
C CYS A 112 17.95 -18.55 1.33
N ASP A 113 17.58 -18.34 2.58
CA ASP A 113 16.26 -17.81 2.95
C ASP A 113 16.26 -16.29 2.77
N ILE A 114 15.74 -15.82 1.63
CA ILE A 114 15.66 -14.39 1.28
C ILE A 114 14.67 -13.60 2.15
N PHE A 115 13.85 -14.29 2.93
CA PHE A 115 12.89 -13.69 3.87
C PHE A 115 13.43 -13.65 5.30
N ARG A 116 14.59 -14.28 5.55
CA ARG A 116 15.23 -14.23 6.86
C ARG A 116 15.46 -12.76 7.27
N PRO A 117 15.02 -12.35 8.47
CA PRO A 117 15.21 -10.97 8.92
C PRO A 117 16.67 -10.56 8.87
N GLY A 118 16.97 -9.61 7.97
CA GLY A 118 18.28 -8.99 7.80
C GLY A 118 18.19 -7.48 7.98
N GLU A 119 18.76 -6.73 7.05
CA GLU A 119 18.88 -5.28 7.14
C GLU A 119 18.74 -4.61 5.77
N TRP A 120 18.37 -3.33 5.78
CA TRP A 120 18.48 -2.48 4.60
C TRP A 120 19.87 -1.85 4.55
N VAL A 121 20.55 -2.00 3.42
CA VAL A 121 21.89 -1.43 3.20
C VAL A 121 21.86 -0.38 2.09
N PRO A 122 22.79 0.58 2.09
CA PRO A 122 22.91 1.55 1.01
C PRO A 122 23.06 0.89 -0.37
N ASP A 123 22.36 1.43 -1.37
CA ASP A 123 22.46 1.04 -2.78
C ASP A 123 22.73 2.28 -3.65
N GLU A 124 23.97 2.40 -4.11
CA GLU A 124 24.42 3.50 -4.97
C GLU A 124 23.79 3.43 -6.37
N ASP A 125 23.47 2.22 -6.84
CA ASP A 125 22.95 1.98 -8.19
C ASP A 125 21.42 2.14 -8.28
N SER A 126 20.77 2.54 -7.18
CA SER A 126 19.32 2.80 -7.09
C SER A 126 18.96 4.24 -7.52
N PRO A 127 17.73 4.54 -8.00
CA PRO A 127 16.60 3.65 -8.28
C PRO A 127 16.70 2.93 -9.63
N TYR A 128 15.91 1.87 -9.78
CA TYR A 128 15.79 1.16 -11.05
C TYR A 128 15.20 2.05 -12.15
N TYR A 129 14.21 2.88 -11.82
CA TYR A 129 13.51 3.75 -12.74
C TYR A 129 13.19 5.08 -12.02
N THR A 130 12.67 6.06 -12.75
CA THR A 130 12.18 7.32 -12.18
C THR A 130 10.75 7.58 -12.62
N ASN A 131 10.15 8.63 -12.09
CA ASN A 131 8.85 9.13 -12.56
C ASN A 131 8.86 9.58 -14.04
N LEU A 132 10.04 9.82 -14.62
CA LEU A 132 10.19 10.17 -16.03
C LEU A 132 10.33 8.93 -16.92
N THR A 133 10.90 7.84 -16.40
CA THR A 133 11.15 6.62 -17.20
C THR A 133 10.06 5.56 -17.06
N CYS A 134 9.19 5.66 -16.04
CA CYS A 134 7.99 4.83 -15.92
C CYS A 134 6.70 5.67 -15.94
N PRO A 135 5.95 5.69 -17.06
CA PRO A 135 4.67 6.42 -17.14
C PRO A 135 3.50 5.65 -16.49
N LEU A 136 3.73 4.44 -15.97
CA LEU A 136 2.69 3.56 -15.41
C LEU A 136 2.43 3.80 -13.92
N ILE A 137 3.19 4.71 -13.29
CA ILE A 137 3.03 5.05 -11.87
C ILE A 137 1.70 5.79 -11.68
N GLN A 138 0.86 5.32 -10.76
CA GLN A 138 -0.34 6.06 -10.39
C GLN A 138 0.02 7.29 -9.56
N GLU A 139 -0.77 8.36 -9.74
CA GLU A 139 -0.53 9.66 -9.15
C GLU A 139 -0.22 9.62 -7.64
N HIS A 140 -1.04 8.96 -6.84
CA HIS A 140 -0.86 8.87 -5.39
C HIS A 140 0.42 8.14 -4.92
N GLN A 141 1.14 7.47 -5.83
CA GLN A 141 2.42 6.81 -5.57
C GLN A 141 3.61 7.58 -6.19
N ASN A 142 3.34 8.62 -6.99
CA ASN A 142 4.35 9.36 -7.75
C ASN A 142 4.96 10.50 -6.93
N CYS A 143 5.68 10.12 -5.87
CA CYS A 143 6.22 11.07 -4.88
C CYS A 143 7.10 12.16 -5.47
N MET A 144 7.90 11.82 -6.48
CA MET A 144 8.79 12.76 -7.14
C MET A 144 8.02 13.79 -7.98
N LYS A 145 6.93 13.39 -8.65
CA LYS A 145 6.06 14.32 -9.40
C LYS A 145 5.44 15.37 -8.49
N TYR A 146 5.04 14.97 -7.29
CA TYR A 146 4.41 15.85 -6.31
C TYR A 146 5.40 16.58 -5.39
N GLY A 147 6.67 16.62 -5.77
CA GLY A 147 7.66 17.50 -5.16
C GLY A 147 8.22 17.01 -3.83
N ARG A 148 8.24 15.68 -3.59
CA ARG A 148 8.96 15.12 -2.44
C ARG A 148 10.44 15.53 -2.48
N PRO A 149 10.96 16.24 -1.47
CA PRO A 149 12.29 16.83 -1.53
C PRO A 149 13.40 15.84 -1.14
N ASP A 150 13.11 14.85 -0.30
CA ASP A 150 14.09 13.85 0.13
C ASP A 150 14.10 12.65 -0.82
N THR A 151 15.29 12.27 -1.30
CA THR A 151 15.48 11.10 -2.19
C THR A 151 16.24 9.96 -1.51
N GLY A 152 16.64 10.12 -0.24
CA GLY A 152 17.42 9.13 0.50
C GLY A 152 16.72 7.79 0.65
N PHE A 153 15.38 7.78 0.68
CA PHE A 153 14.58 6.55 0.76
C PHE A 153 14.75 5.64 -0.47
N LEU A 154 15.18 6.19 -1.61
CA LEU A 154 15.46 5.40 -2.81
C LEU A 154 16.76 4.61 -2.69
N LYS A 155 17.71 5.04 -1.85
CA LYS A 155 19.09 4.54 -1.85
C LYS A 155 19.30 3.33 -0.94
N TRP A 156 18.34 2.41 -0.90
CA TRP A 156 18.36 1.25 -0.03
C TRP A 156 17.99 -0.03 -0.78
N ARG A 157 18.71 -1.11 -0.51
CA ARG A 157 18.39 -2.47 -0.96
C ARG A 157 18.27 -3.41 0.24
N TRP A 158 17.38 -4.40 0.13
CA TRP A 158 17.20 -5.39 1.18
C TRP A 158 18.34 -6.40 1.14
N ARG A 159 18.96 -6.66 2.29
CA ARG A 159 19.93 -7.73 2.47
C ARG A 159 19.40 -8.72 3.50
N PRO A 160 18.95 -9.92 3.09
CA PRO A 160 18.58 -10.97 4.04
C PRO A 160 19.80 -11.41 4.85
N ALA A 161 19.56 -11.92 6.06
CA ALA A 161 20.68 -12.43 6.86
C ALA A 161 21.27 -13.70 6.23
N GLY A 162 22.56 -13.70 5.95
CA GLY A 162 23.30 -14.87 5.46
C GLY A 162 23.47 -14.97 3.95
N CYS A 163 22.90 -14.05 3.17
CA CYS A 163 23.10 -13.98 1.72
C CYS A 163 22.84 -12.58 1.17
N GLU A 164 23.25 -12.34 -0.07
CA GLU A 164 22.92 -11.13 -0.82
C GLU A 164 21.74 -11.42 -1.75
N LEU A 165 20.69 -10.58 -1.70
CA LEU A 165 19.60 -10.62 -2.66
C LEU A 165 20.06 -9.92 -3.95
N PRO A 166 20.09 -10.60 -5.11
CA PRO A 166 20.46 -9.97 -6.37
C PRO A 166 19.47 -8.88 -6.76
N ARG A 167 20.00 -7.84 -7.42
CA ARG A 167 19.18 -6.78 -8.01
C ARG A 167 18.19 -7.34 -9.03
N PHE A 168 17.08 -6.62 -9.22
CA PHE A 168 16.05 -7.03 -10.16
C PHE A 168 16.58 -6.98 -11.61
N ASP A 169 16.46 -8.12 -12.29
CA ASP A 169 16.74 -8.25 -13.72
C ASP A 169 15.41 -8.43 -14.47
N ALA A 170 15.03 -7.39 -15.21
CA ALA A 170 13.77 -7.36 -15.96
C ALA A 170 13.71 -8.37 -17.10
N ALA A 171 14.85 -8.65 -17.76
CA ALA A 171 14.91 -9.63 -18.83
C ALA A 171 14.76 -11.04 -18.24
N ALA A 172 15.49 -11.32 -17.15
CA ALA A 172 15.37 -12.59 -16.43
C ALA A 172 13.95 -12.83 -15.90
N PHE A 173 13.29 -11.79 -15.37
CA PHE A 173 11.90 -11.92 -14.93
C PHE A 173 10.99 -12.31 -16.08
N LEU A 174 11.03 -11.55 -17.18
CA LEU A 174 10.18 -11.79 -18.34
C LEU A 174 10.44 -13.16 -18.99
N ASP A 175 11.69 -13.64 -18.98
CA ASP A 175 12.03 -15.00 -19.40
C ASP A 175 11.45 -16.06 -18.45
N ALA A 176 11.50 -15.83 -17.12
CA ALA A 176 10.96 -16.76 -16.13
C ALA A 176 9.43 -16.88 -16.16
N VAL A 177 8.74 -15.86 -16.71
CA VAL A 177 7.27 -15.84 -16.87
C VAL A 177 6.82 -15.94 -18.33
N ARG A 178 7.72 -16.27 -19.25
CA ARG A 178 7.39 -16.43 -20.66
C ARG A 178 6.31 -17.49 -20.86
N ASP A 179 5.36 -17.23 -21.76
CA ASP A 179 4.23 -18.11 -22.08
C ASP A 179 3.37 -18.49 -20.87
N THR A 180 3.33 -17.62 -19.85
CA THR A 180 2.52 -17.83 -18.65
C THR A 180 1.72 -16.59 -18.29
N SER A 181 0.97 -16.70 -17.20
CA SER A 181 0.10 -15.68 -16.69
C SER A 181 0.18 -15.56 -15.17
N MET A 182 -0.02 -14.34 -14.65
CA MET A 182 0.04 -14.02 -13.24
C MET A 182 -1.13 -13.12 -12.82
N ALA A 183 -1.85 -13.49 -11.77
CA ALA A 183 -2.89 -12.66 -11.17
C ALA A 183 -2.41 -12.13 -9.81
N PHE A 184 -2.53 -10.83 -9.60
CA PHE A 184 -2.51 -10.20 -8.28
C PHE A 184 -3.95 -10.11 -7.78
N VAL A 185 -4.22 -10.60 -6.57
CA VAL A 185 -5.55 -10.57 -5.95
C VAL A 185 -5.42 -9.93 -4.58
N GLY A 186 -6.15 -8.84 -4.34
CA GLY A 186 -6.03 -8.14 -3.08
C GLY A 186 -6.52 -6.70 -3.05
N ASP A 187 -5.97 -5.96 -2.10
CA ASP A 187 -6.22 -4.54 -1.90
C ASP A 187 -5.32 -3.64 -2.77
N SER A 188 -5.31 -2.34 -2.45
CA SER A 188 -4.51 -1.34 -3.14
C SER A 188 -3.01 -1.59 -3.06
N LEU A 189 -2.51 -2.34 -2.06
CA LEU A 189 -1.11 -2.72 -1.95
C LEU A 189 -0.77 -3.91 -2.86
N ALA A 190 -1.73 -4.75 -3.22
CA ALA A 190 -1.56 -5.73 -4.30
C ALA A 190 -1.37 -5.02 -5.65
N ARG A 191 -2.16 -3.97 -5.89
CA ARG A 191 -2.00 -3.12 -7.09
C ARG A 191 -0.68 -2.36 -7.09
N ASN A 192 -0.28 -1.77 -5.96
CA ASN A 192 1.00 -1.07 -5.82
C ASN A 192 2.19 -2.01 -6.14
N HIS A 193 2.11 -3.29 -5.72
CA HIS A 193 3.09 -4.33 -6.07
C HIS A 193 3.15 -4.58 -7.60
N MET A 194 1.99 -4.80 -8.23
CA MET A 194 1.90 -4.98 -9.68
C MET A 194 2.43 -3.77 -10.45
N GLN A 195 2.18 -2.55 -9.97
CA GLN A 195 2.65 -1.33 -10.61
C GLN A 195 4.17 -1.16 -10.53
N SER A 196 4.77 -1.45 -9.36
CA SER A 196 6.23 -1.54 -9.23
C SER A 196 6.80 -2.54 -10.24
N LEU A 197 6.20 -3.74 -10.34
CA LEU A 197 6.63 -4.75 -11.30
C LEU A 197 6.59 -4.21 -12.73
N MET A 198 5.46 -3.63 -13.13
CA MET A 198 5.30 -3.06 -14.46
C MET A 198 6.35 -1.98 -14.76
N CYS A 199 6.69 -1.13 -13.80
CA CYS A 199 7.73 -0.13 -13.95
C CYS A 199 9.14 -0.73 -14.07
N LEU A 200 9.44 -1.79 -13.34
CA LEU A 200 10.71 -2.49 -13.48
C LEU A 200 10.84 -3.12 -14.88
N LEU A 201 9.74 -3.67 -15.40
CA LEU A 201 9.69 -4.34 -16.70
C LEU A 201 9.79 -3.38 -17.90
N THR A 202 9.45 -2.10 -17.76
CA THR A 202 9.54 -1.13 -18.88
C THR A 202 10.95 -0.96 -19.44
N LYS A 203 11.98 -1.38 -18.70
CA LYS A 203 13.37 -1.44 -19.18
C LYS A 203 13.56 -2.38 -20.37
N VAL A 204 12.68 -3.39 -20.50
CA VAL A 204 12.79 -4.44 -21.52
C VAL A 204 11.57 -4.45 -22.42
N ALA A 205 10.36 -4.34 -21.85
CA ALA A 205 9.13 -4.40 -22.62
C ALA A 205 8.05 -3.51 -22.00
N TYR A 206 7.28 -2.86 -22.86
CA TYR A 206 6.11 -2.08 -22.45
C TYR A 206 4.83 -2.94 -22.62
N PRO A 207 3.96 -3.01 -21.61
CA PRO A 207 2.74 -3.81 -21.71
C PRO A 207 1.65 -3.10 -22.52
N LYS A 208 0.81 -3.89 -23.21
CA LYS A 208 -0.47 -3.43 -23.76
C LYS A 208 -1.59 -3.63 -22.74
N ASP A 209 -2.41 -2.61 -22.53
CA ASP A 209 -3.65 -2.77 -21.75
C ASP A 209 -4.69 -3.50 -22.61
N ILE A 210 -5.07 -4.71 -22.19
CA ILE A 210 -6.09 -5.55 -22.84
C ILE A 210 -7.34 -5.71 -21.96
N SER A 211 -7.52 -4.81 -20.99
CA SER A 211 -8.64 -4.82 -20.05
C SER A 211 -9.96 -4.65 -20.79
N LYS A 212 -10.96 -5.46 -20.41
CA LYS A 212 -12.34 -5.35 -20.91
C LYS A 212 -13.18 -4.32 -20.15
N THR A 213 -12.56 -3.58 -19.24
CA THR A 213 -13.21 -2.64 -18.33
C THR A 213 -12.40 -1.36 -18.22
N ALA A 214 -13.09 -0.24 -18.00
CA ALA A 214 -12.46 1.04 -17.69
C ALA A 214 -12.13 1.18 -16.19
N ASN A 215 -12.54 0.21 -15.34
CA ASN A 215 -12.28 0.27 -13.91
C ASN A 215 -10.78 0.03 -13.62
N PRO A 216 -10.05 1.00 -13.04
CA PRO A 216 -8.63 0.85 -12.72
C PRO A 216 -8.33 -0.20 -11.64
N GLU A 217 -9.35 -0.70 -10.96
CA GLU A 217 -9.26 -1.78 -9.99
C GLU A 217 -9.23 -3.19 -10.63
N PHE A 218 -9.51 -3.28 -11.93
CA PHE A 218 -9.52 -4.52 -12.71
C PHE A 218 -8.79 -4.31 -14.03
N ARG A 219 -7.46 -4.50 -14.00
CA ARG A 219 -6.60 -4.30 -15.18
C ARG A 219 -5.94 -5.61 -15.60
N THR A 220 -5.81 -5.80 -16.89
CA THR A 220 -5.08 -6.90 -17.52
C THR A 220 -4.11 -6.34 -18.54
N MET A 221 -2.83 -6.63 -18.33
CA MET A 221 -1.72 -6.12 -19.10
C MET A 221 -1.02 -7.30 -19.80
N HIS A 222 -0.68 -7.13 -21.07
CA HIS A 222 -0.05 -8.18 -21.88
C HIS A 222 1.29 -7.73 -22.46
N TYR A 223 2.33 -8.52 -22.25
CA TYR A 223 3.67 -8.34 -22.79
C TYR A 223 3.87 -9.26 -24.01
N GLU A 224 3.60 -8.74 -25.20
CA GLU A 224 3.58 -9.53 -26.44
C GLU A 224 4.89 -10.28 -26.73
N SER A 225 6.04 -9.64 -26.50
CA SER A 225 7.36 -10.24 -26.76
C SER A 225 7.69 -11.45 -25.90
N HIS A 226 6.93 -11.65 -24.82
CA HIS A 226 7.11 -12.75 -23.87
C HIS A 226 5.85 -13.59 -23.71
N ASN A 227 4.77 -13.27 -24.43
CA ASN A 227 3.46 -13.87 -24.26
C ASN A 227 3.07 -13.99 -22.78
N PHE A 228 3.38 -12.94 -22.01
CA PHE A 228 3.15 -12.89 -20.57
C PHE A 228 1.96 -12.00 -20.27
N THR A 229 1.00 -12.51 -19.50
CA THR A 229 -0.18 -11.74 -19.08
C THR A 229 -0.18 -11.54 -17.58
N VAL A 230 -0.35 -10.30 -17.13
CA VAL A 230 -0.50 -9.96 -15.71
C VAL A 230 -1.80 -9.23 -15.45
N ALA A 231 -2.53 -9.60 -14.41
CA ALA A 231 -3.81 -9.00 -14.07
C ALA A 231 -3.89 -8.62 -12.58
N ILE A 232 -4.73 -7.62 -12.26
CA ILE A 232 -5.13 -7.27 -10.90
C ILE A 232 -6.63 -7.53 -10.71
N PHE A 233 -6.97 -8.18 -9.61
CA PHE A 233 -8.34 -8.36 -9.12
C PHE A 233 -8.48 -7.66 -7.78
N TRP A 234 -9.27 -6.59 -7.77
CA TRP A 234 -9.63 -5.90 -6.54
C TRP A 234 -10.53 -6.75 -5.66
N SER A 235 -9.98 -7.15 -4.53
CA SER A 235 -10.67 -7.88 -3.48
C SER A 235 -10.00 -7.55 -2.14
N PRO A 236 -10.34 -6.41 -1.52
CA PRO A 236 -9.59 -5.86 -0.39
C PRO A 236 -9.68 -6.72 0.88
N PHE A 237 -10.69 -7.58 0.96
CA PHE A 237 -10.87 -8.55 2.03
C PHE A 237 -10.64 -9.99 1.56
N LEU A 238 -10.32 -10.24 0.29
CA LEU A 238 -10.28 -11.56 -0.39
C LEU A 238 -11.63 -12.32 -0.43
N VAL A 239 -12.49 -12.07 0.56
CA VAL A 239 -13.88 -12.51 0.64
C VAL A 239 -14.84 -11.37 0.28
N ARG A 240 -16.10 -11.71 0.06
CA ARG A 240 -17.14 -10.74 -0.28
C ARG A 240 -17.27 -9.68 0.82
N GLY A 241 -16.95 -8.45 0.44
CA GLY A 241 -17.05 -7.28 1.30
C GLY A 241 -17.71 -6.11 0.57
N TYR A 242 -18.68 -5.46 1.20
CA TYR A 242 -19.31 -4.27 0.64
C TYR A 242 -19.79 -3.33 1.75
N GLN A 243 -20.04 -2.07 1.42
CA GLN A 243 -20.68 -1.12 2.35
C GLN A 243 -22.18 -1.04 2.02
N PRO A 244 -23.08 -1.51 2.91
CA PRO A 244 -24.52 -1.36 2.71
C PRO A 244 -24.95 0.12 2.74
N ASP A 245 -24.32 0.92 3.61
CA ASP A 245 -24.54 2.35 3.74
C ASP A 245 -23.19 3.08 3.86
N ARG A 246 -22.81 3.79 2.80
CA ARG A 246 -21.54 4.53 2.74
C ARG A 246 -21.44 5.65 3.79
N ARG A 247 -22.56 6.14 4.32
CA ARG A 247 -22.59 7.21 5.33
C ARG A 247 -22.21 6.72 6.71
N ARG A 248 -22.35 5.42 6.97
CA ARG A 248 -22.06 4.79 8.26
C ARG A 248 -20.63 4.25 8.35
N HIS A 249 -19.87 4.31 7.25
CA HIS A 249 -18.50 3.79 7.14
C HIS A 249 -18.34 2.34 7.66
N MET A 250 -19.42 1.56 7.61
CA MET A 250 -19.50 0.19 8.13
C MET A 250 -19.47 -0.81 6.98
N TRP A 251 -18.55 -1.75 7.03
CA TRP A 251 -18.46 -2.84 6.05
C TRP A 251 -19.30 -4.04 6.47
N ALA A 252 -19.92 -4.71 5.50
CA ALA A 252 -20.41 -6.07 5.65
C ALA A 252 -19.38 -7.01 5.02
N ILE A 253 -18.82 -7.92 5.82
CA ILE A 253 -17.79 -8.89 5.37
C ILE A 253 -18.34 -10.30 5.60
N HIS A 254 -18.46 -11.07 4.52
CA HIS A 254 -18.91 -12.46 4.56
C HIS A 254 -17.70 -13.39 4.64
N LEU A 255 -17.38 -13.89 5.83
CA LEU A 255 -16.13 -14.57 6.14
C LEU A 255 -15.97 -15.94 5.46
N ASP A 256 -17.07 -16.53 5.01
CA ASP A 256 -17.16 -17.84 4.37
C ASP A 256 -17.41 -17.78 2.85
N GLU A 257 -17.56 -16.58 2.27
CA GLU A 257 -17.86 -16.34 0.86
C GLU A 257 -16.66 -15.68 0.15
N PRO A 258 -15.77 -16.43 -0.52
CA PRO A 258 -14.71 -15.87 -1.36
C PRO A 258 -15.28 -14.91 -2.41
N ASP A 259 -14.55 -13.82 -2.66
CA ASP A 259 -15.05 -12.75 -3.53
C ASP A 259 -15.20 -13.24 -4.96
N ALA A 260 -16.41 -13.10 -5.51
CA ALA A 260 -16.75 -13.51 -6.87
C ALA A 260 -15.86 -12.83 -7.92
N ALA A 261 -15.27 -11.67 -7.62
CA ALA A 261 -14.37 -10.96 -8.51
C ALA A 261 -13.21 -11.84 -9.03
N TRP A 262 -12.67 -12.72 -8.18
CA TRP A 262 -11.61 -13.66 -8.54
C TRP A 262 -12.04 -15.13 -8.37
N ALA A 263 -12.92 -15.42 -7.42
CA ALA A 263 -13.36 -16.78 -7.11
C ALA A 263 -14.62 -17.23 -7.88
N ALA A 264 -15.13 -16.44 -8.84
CA ALA A 264 -16.30 -16.80 -9.64
C ALA A 264 -16.24 -18.24 -10.17
N SER A 265 -17.41 -18.90 -10.18
CA SER A 265 -17.57 -20.28 -10.62
C SER A 265 -16.62 -21.28 -9.92
N GLY A 266 -16.38 -21.08 -8.62
CA GLY A 266 -15.53 -21.97 -7.82
C GLY A 266 -14.04 -21.83 -8.09
N GLY A 267 -13.59 -20.65 -8.55
CA GLY A 267 -12.20 -20.37 -8.90
C GLY A 267 -11.88 -20.52 -10.40
N ALA A 268 -12.88 -20.57 -11.28
CA ALA A 268 -12.63 -20.72 -12.72
C ALA A 268 -11.83 -19.53 -13.30
N ALA A 269 -12.06 -18.32 -12.79
CA ALA A 269 -11.32 -17.13 -13.23
C ALA A 269 -9.84 -17.17 -12.82
N ILE A 270 -9.50 -17.77 -11.67
CA ILE A 270 -8.09 -17.99 -11.30
C ILE A 270 -7.47 -19.18 -12.02
N ALA A 271 -8.28 -20.17 -12.42
CA ALA A 271 -7.79 -21.38 -13.07
C ALA A 271 -7.18 -21.11 -14.45
N SER A 272 -7.48 -19.95 -15.05
CA SER A 272 -6.80 -19.48 -16.27
C SER A 272 -5.44 -18.85 -16.03
N PHE A 273 -5.00 -18.70 -14.77
CA PHE A 273 -3.69 -18.15 -14.44
C PHE A 273 -2.72 -19.25 -14.01
N ASP A 274 -1.45 -19.12 -14.37
CA ASP A 274 -0.40 -20.06 -13.93
C ASP A 274 0.08 -19.76 -12.51
N ARG A 275 0.00 -18.47 -12.12
CA ARG A 275 0.45 -17.98 -10.82
C ARG A 275 -0.56 -16.99 -10.25
N VAL A 276 -0.84 -17.10 -8.95
CA VAL A 276 -1.75 -16.20 -8.23
C VAL A 276 -1.04 -15.66 -7.00
N VAL A 277 -0.74 -14.36 -7.00
CA VAL A 277 -0.22 -13.62 -5.84
C VAL A 277 -1.40 -13.06 -5.06
N ILE A 278 -1.69 -13.65 -3.90
CA ILE A 278 -2.74 -13.15 -3.01
C ILE A 278 -2.14 -12.32 -1.89
N SER A 279 -2.83 -11.25 -1.52
CA SER A 279 -2.40 -10.40 -0.40
C SER A 279 -3.47 -9.40 0.02
N ALA A 280 -3.66 -9.20 1.32
CA ALA A 280 -4.59 -8.22 1.89
C ALA A 280 -4.24 -7.95 3.35
N GLY A 281 -4.58 -6.77 3.88
CA GLY A 281 -4.41 -6.51 5.31
C GLY A 281 -5.06 -5.22 5.78
N ASN A 282 -4.65 -4.08 5.23
CA ASN A 282 -5.02 -2.77 5.77
C ASN A 282 -6.54 -2.53 5.86
N TRP A 283 -7.31 -3.09 4.93
CA TRP A 283 -8.77 -2.93 4.92
C TRP A 283 -9.47 -3.60 6.10
N PHE A 284 -8.88 -4.64 6.71
CA PHE A 284 -9.43 -5.30 7.89
C PHE A 284 -9.45 -4.40 9.14
N THR A 285 -8.72 -3.29 9.14
CA THR A 285 -8.76 -2.28 10.22
C THR A 285 -10.04 -1.43 10.22
N ARG A 286 -10.86 -1.52 9.17
CA ARG A 286 -12.11 -0.75 9.06
C ARG A 286 -13.20 -1.34 9.97
N PRO A 287 -14.08 -0.50 10.54
CA PRO A 287 -15.28 -0.98 11.21
C PRO A 287 -16.11 -1.88 10.29
N ALA A 288 -16.52 -3.04 10.80
CA ALA A 288 -17.18 -4.05 10.00
C ALA A 288 -18.12 -4.94 10.82
N VAL A 289 -19.18 -5.44 10.19
CA VAL A 289 -20.05 -6.51 10.66
C VAL A 289 -19.71 -7.78 9.89
N PHE A 290 -19.58 -8.89 10.61
CA PHE A 290 -19.14 -10.17 10.07
C PHE A 290 -20.33 -11.10 9.88
N TYR A 291 -20.36 -11.73 8.71
CA TYR A 291 -21.39 -12.67 8.32
C TYR A 291 -20.78 -14.05 8.03
N GLU A 292 -21.48 -15.11 8.46
CA GLU A 292 -21.26 -16.48 8.00
C GLU A 292 -22.61 -17.13 7.69
N ALA A 293 -22.72 -17.84 6.58
CA ALA A 293 -23.98 -18.42 6.09
C ALA A 293 -25.15 -17.41 6.10
N GLY A 294 -24.86 -16.15 5.75
CA GLY A 294 -25.82 -15.05 5.73
C GLY A 294 -26.29 -14.53 7.10
N ARG A 295 -25.69 -14.98 8.21
CA ARG A 295 -26.05 -14.55 9.58
C ARG A 295 -24.93 -13.72 10.21
N VAL A 296 -25.30 -12.72 11.00
CA VAL A 296 -24.33 -11.93 11.77
C VAL A 296 -23.72 -12.83 12.86
N VAL A 297 -22.40 -12.99 12.83
CA VAL A 297 -21.64 -13.78 13.82
C VAL A 297 -20.85 -12.89 14.78
N GLY A 298 -20.59 -11.65 14.39
CA GLY A 298 -19.86 -10.69 15.21
C GLY A 298 -19.57 -9.42 14.44
N CYS A 299 -18.71 -8.59 15.00
CA CYS A 299 -18.28 -7.36 14.35
C CYS A 299 -16.91 -6.90 14.83
N HIS A 300 -16.45 -5.79 14.30
CA HIS A 300 -15.36 -4.98 14.82
C HIS A 300 -15.80 -3.52 14.85
N TYR A 301 -15.76 -2.90 16.03
CA TYR A 301 -16.06 -1.48 16.21
C TYR A 301 -17.43 -1.05 15.66
N CYS A 302 -18.45 -1.93 15.78
CA CYS A 302 -19.78 -1.68 15.21
C CYS A 302 -20.80 -1.07 16.19
N LEU A 303 -20.55 -1.19 17.50
CA LEU A 303 -21.44 -0.71 18.57
C LEU A 303 -22.89 -1.24 18.48
N LEU A 304 -23.09 -2.41 17.85
CA LEU A 304 -24.41 -3.02 17.73
C LEU A 304 -24.76 -3.82 19.01
N PRO A 305 -25.91 -3.55 19.65
CA PRO A 305 -26.31 -4.30 20.84
C PRO A 305 -26.47 -5.79 20.57
N GLY A 306 -25.90 -6.63 21.43
CA GLY A 306 -26.01 -8.09 21.34
C GLY A 306 -25.12 -8.75 20.28
N VAL A 307 -24.28 -7.98 19.56
CA VAL A 307 -23.32 -8.52 18.59
C VAL A 307 -21.91 -8.51 19.23
N PRO A 308 -21.22 -9.66 19.31
CA PRO A 308 -19.88 -9.70 19.90
C PRO A 308 -18.84 -9.00 19.01
N ASP A 309 -17.91 -8.25 19.62
CA ASP A 309 -16.72 -7.76 18.91
C ASP A 309 -15.70 -8.90 18.80
N LEU A 310 -15.60 -9.51 17.62
CA LEU A 310 -14.65 -10.58 17.33
C LEU A 310 -13.28 -10.02 16.92
N THR A 311 -13.15 -8.71 16.80
CA THR A 311 -11.98 -7.96 16.37
C THR A 311 -11.61 -8.19 14.89
N HIS A 312 -10.81 -7.27 14.35
CA HIS A 312 -10.24 -7.37 13.01
C HIS A 312 -9.30 -8.58 12.82
N ARG A 313 -8.71 -9.12 13.90
CA ARG A 313 -7.86 -10.33 13.84
C ARG A 313 -8.64 -11.55 13.41
N HIS A 314 -9.87 -11.69 13.92
CA HIS A 314 -10.75 -12.80 13.58
C HIS A 314 -11.14 -12.75 12.10
N SER A 315 -11.60 -11.59 11.62
CA SER A 315 -12.05 -11.46 10.23
C SER A 315 -10.92 -11.68 9.23
N LEU A 316 -9.72 -11.17 9.50
CA LEU A 316 -8.55 -11.42 8.65
C LEU A 316 -8.22 -12.92 8.58
N ARG A 317 -8.11 -13.59 9.73
CA ARG A 317 -7.82 -15.03 9.77
C ARG A 317 -8.86 -15.85 8.99
N MET A 318 -10.15 -15.57 9.20
CA MET A 318 -11.21 -16.30 8.53
C MET A 318 -11.25 -16.05 7.03
N ALA A 319 -11.01 -14.80 6.59
CA ALA A 319 -10.93 -14.47 5.18
C ALA A 319 -9.77 -15.18 4.47
N PHE A 320 -8.57 -15.19 5.05
CA PHE A 320 -7.43 -15.94 4.50
C PHE A 320 -7.71 -17.45 4.46
N ARG A 321 -8.33 -18.01 5.50
CA ARG A 321 -8.76 -19.41 5.51
C ARG A 321 -9.71 -19.73 4.35
N ALA A 322 -10.74 -18.90 4.15
CA ALA A 322 -11.71 -19.10 3.08
C ALA A 322 -11.07 -18.96 1.68
N ALA A 323 -10.25 -17.93 1.48
CA ALA A 323 -9.56 -17.68 0.21
C ALA A 323 -8.59 -18.80 -0.15
N LEU A 324 -7.70 -19.19 0.78
CA LEU A 324 -6.72 -20.27 0.58
C LEU A 324 -7.40 -21.61 0.32
N ARG A 325 -8.52 -21.90 1.01
CA ARG A 325 -9.30 -23.12 0.76
C ARG A 325 -9.74 -23.18 -0.71
N VAL A 326 -10.31 -22.11 -1.26
CA VAL A 326 -10.75 -22.10 -2.67
C VAL A 326 -9.57 -22.27 -3.62
N LEU A 327 -8.46 -21.58 -3.38
CA LEU A 327 -7.25 -21.71 -4.21
C LEU A 327 -6.69 -23.14 -4.21
N VAL A 328 -6.77 -23.83 -3.07
CA VAL A 328 -6.33 -25.23 -2.94
C VAL A 328 -7.29 -26.22 -3.62
N THR A 329 -8.59 -25.92 -3.61
CA THR A 329 -9.63 -26.83 -4.11
C THR A 329 -10.18 -26.48 -5.49
N ALA A 330 -9.72 -25.38 -6.10
CA ALA A 330 -10.21 -24.90 -7.39
C ALA A 330 -10.08 -25.99 -8.46
N PRO A 331 -11.18 -26.40 -9.11
CA PRO A 331 -11.14 -27.44 -10.14
C PRO A 331 -10.22 -27.05 -11.29
N GLY A 332 -9.37 -27.97 -11.73
CA GLY A 332 -8.46 -27.77 -12.86
C GLY A 332 -7.20 -26.96 -12.55
N PHE A 333 -7.19 -26.15 -11.48
CA PHE A 333 -6.03 -25.33 -11.13
C PHE A 333 -4.88 -26.20 -10.58
N GLY A 334 -3.72 -26.09 -11.24
CA GLY A 334 -2.47 -26.74 -10.83
C GLY A 334 -1.29 -25.77 -10.80
N GLY A 335 -1.58 -24.47 -10.75
CA GLY A 335 -0.58 -23.41 -10.76
C GLY A 335 0.08 -23.19 -9.40
N THR A 336 0.76 -22.04 -9.27
CA THR A 336 1.42 -21.62 -8.03
C THR A 336 0.60 -20.52 -7.34
N VAL A 337 0.28 -20.72 -6.07
CA VAL A 337 -0.28 -19.69 -5.18
C VAL A 337 0.85 -19.10 -4.36
N ILE A 338 1.02 -17.80 -4.44
CA ILE A 338 2.01 -17.04 -3.68
C ILE A 338 1.24 -16.17 -2.68
N LEU A 339 1.40 -16.43 -1.39
CA LEU A 339 0.92 -15.52 -0.36
C LEU A 339 2.03 -14.49 -0.08
N ARG A 340 1.84 -13.24 -0.50
CA ARG A 340 2.66 -12.14 0.02
C ARG A 340 2.10 -11.74 1.38
N THR A 341 2.92 -11.89 2.42
CA THR A 341 2.57 -11.49 3.78
C THR A 341 2.34 -9.98 3.88
N LEU A 342 1.89 -9.55 5.05
CA LEU A 342 1.48 -8.21 5.37
C LEU A 342 2.52 -7.16 4.91
N SER A 343 2.08 -6.22 4.09
CA SER A 343 2.68 -4.90 4.09
C SER A 343 2.16 -4.18 5.34
N PRO A 344 3.02 -3.56 6.16
CA PRO A 344 2.64 -2.88 7.41
C PRO A 344 1.34 -2.11 7.24
N THR A 345 0.40 -2.25 8.19
CA THR A 345 -0.91 -1.60 8.11
C THR A 345 -0.75 -0.09 7.98
N SER A 346 0.20 0.50 8.70
CA SER A 346 0.70 1.84 8.44
C SER A 346 1.99 2.17 9.21
N HIS A 347 2.66 3.23 8.80
CA HIS A 347 3.72 3.88 9.58
C HIS A 347 3.32 5.28 10.06
N PHE A 348 2.05 5.48 10.42
CA PHE A 348 1.63 6.74 11.03
C PHE A 348 2.34 6.97 12.37
N GLU A 349 2.77 8.21 12.57
CA GLU A 349 3.33 8.74 13.80
C GLU A 349 2.61 10.04 14.18
N GLY A 350 2.50 10.32 15.49
CA GLY A 350 1.87 11.54 15.99
C GLY A 350 0.35 11.63 15.81
N GLY A 351 -0.31 10.54 15.36
CA GLY A 351 -1.77 10.45 15.21
C GLY A 351 -2.17 9.29 14.31
N GLU A 352 -3.47 9.02 14.21
CA GLU A 352 -4.03 8.10 13.21
C GLU A 352 -4.20 8.81 11.85
N TRP A 353 -4.54 8.05 10.82
CA TRP A 353 -4.73 8.54 9.44
C TRP A 353 -5.71 9.72 9.31
N ASP A 354 -6.72 9.80 10.20
CA ASP A 354 -7.75 10.84 10.26
C ASP A 354 -7.59 11.82 11.43
N LYS A 355 -6.52 11.66 12.24
CA LYS A 355 -6.25 12.45 13.45
C LYS A 355 -4.91 13.17 13.40
N GLY A 356 -4.50 13.59 12.20
CA GLY A 356 -3.29 14.39 11.98
C GLY A 356 -1.98 13.58 12.00
N GLY A 357 -2.05 12.25 11.95
CA GLY A 357 -0.88 11.39 11.79
C GLY A 357 -0.14 11.65 10.49
N ASP A 358 1.17 11.40 10.50
CA ASP A 358 2.07 11.55 9.35
C ASP A 358 3.24 10.54 9.45
N CYS A 359 4.01 10.36 8.38
CA CYS A 359 5.16 9.45 8.28
C CYS A 359 6.34 10.23 7.72
N ARG A 360 6.95 11.07 8.56
CA ARG A 360 7.98 12.05 8.14
C ARG A 360 9.40 11.51 8.19
N ARG A 361 9.58 10.24 8.57
CA ARG A 361 10.91 9.64 8.62
C ARG A 361 11.52 9.64 7.21
N THR A 362 12.82 9.88 7.13
CA THR A 362 13.57 9.94 5.86
C THR A 362 14.64 8.85 5.78
N ARG A 363 14.65 7.93 6.76
CA ARG A 363 15.56 6.79 6.87
C ARG A 363 14.84 5.56 7.42
N PRO A 364 15.35 4.35 7.11
CA PRO A 364 14.84 3.10 7.68
C PRO A 364 14.89 3.06 9.21
N LEU A 365 14.04 2.23 9.81
CA LEU A 365 14.15 1.86 11.22
C LEU A 365 15.35 0.92 11.43
N ALA A 366 15.91 0.98 12.63
CA ALA A 366 16.77 -0.10 13.10
C ALA A 366 15.95 -1.40 13.24
N ALA A 367 16.57 -2.54 12.93
CA ALA A 367 15.90 -3.85 12.99
C ALA A 367 15.28 -4.16 14.38
N ALA A 368 15.89 -3.68 15.47
CA ALA A 368 15.34 -3.83 16.82
C ALA A 368 14.05 -3.02 17.02
N GLU A 369 13.98 -1.80 16.47
CA GLU A 369 12.79 -0.95 16.54
C GLU A 369 11.64 -1.54 15.71
N ALA A 370 11.92 -1.99 14.49
CA ALA A 370 10.93 -2.66 13.64
C ALA A 370 10.39 -3.95 14.30
N ARG A 371 11.25 -4.77 14.92
CA ARG A 371 10.80 -5.94 15.69
C ARG A 371 9.93 -5.57 16.88
N ALA A 372 10.27 -4.51 17.61
CA ALA A 372 9.47 -4.04 18.74
C ALA A 372 8.07 -3.59 18.29
N ARG A 373 7.97 -2.86 17.16
CA ARG A 373 6.69 -2.47 16.55
C ARG A 373 5.84 -3.69 16.18
N MET A 374 6.44 -4.66 15.48
CA MET A 374 5.77 -5.91 15.12
C MET A 374 5.28 -6.68 16.35
N ALA A 375 6.11 -6.81 17.38
CA ALA A 375 5.77 -7.59 18.57
C ALA A 375 4.67 -6.95 19.43
N ALA A 376 4.55 -5.63 19.41
CA ALA A 376 3.58 -4.89 20.22
C ALA A 376 2.29 -4.53 19.45
N GLY A 377 2.30 -4.68 18.12
CA GLY A 377 1.33 -4.08 17.23
C GLY A 377 0.42 -5.08 16.51
N LEU A 378 -0.59 -4.51 15.85
CA LEU A 378 -1.51 -5.24 15.00
C LEU A 378 -0.80 -5.97 13.84
N ASP A 379 0.31 -5.42 13.36
CA ASP A 379 1.04 -5.99 12.23
C ASP A 379 1.58 -7.39 12.53
N GLY A 380 2.06 -7.62 13.76
CA GLY A 380 2.49 -8.95 14.21
C GLY A 380 1.34 -9.96 14.26
N ASP A 381 0.17 -9.55 14.75
CA ASP A 381 -1.01 -10.41 14.82
C ASP A 381 -1.53 -10.81 13.42
N PHE A 382 -1.56 -9.84 12.50
CA PHE A 382 -1.97 -10.04 11.12
C PHE A 382 -1.00 -10.94 10.37
N HIS A 383 0.30 -10.70 10.51
CA HIS A 383 1.36 -11.55 9.95
C HIS A 383 1.24 -12.98 10.47
N ALA A 384 1.13 -13.18 11.79
CA ALA A 384 1.00 -14.51 12.38
C ALA A 384 -0.24 -15.26 11.85
N ALA A 385 -1.39 -14.60 11.77
CA ALA A 385 -2.61 -15.20 11.22
C ALA A 385 -2.45 -15.62 9.76
N GLN A 386 -1.78 -14.81 8.92
CA GLN A 386 -1.51 -15.14 7.53
C GLN A 386 -0.59 -16.36 7.39
N VAL A 387 0.51 -16.39 8.16
CA VAL A 387 1.47 -17.50 8.14
C VAL A 387 0.84 -18.80 8.63
N GLU A 388 0.04 -18.75 9.71
CA GLU A 388 -0.64 -19.91 10.26
C GLU A 388 -1.68 -20.50 9.29
N GLU A 389 -2.55 -19.66 8.69
CA GLU A 389 -3.56 -20.15 7.75
C GLU A 389 -2.92 -20.62 6.44
N PHE A 390 -1.80 -20.03 6.01
CA PHE A 390 -0.99 -20.55 4.91
C PHE A 390 -0.42 -21.93 5.21
N ALA A 391 0.23 -22.11 6.36
CA ALA A 391 0.78 -23.40 6.76
C ALA A 391 -0.31 -24.48 6.85
N ARG A 392 -1.49 -24.12 7.40
CA ARG A 392 -2.67 -24.99 7.42
C ARG A 392 -3.11 -25.39 6.01
N ALA A 393 -3.24 -24.43 5.10
CA ALA A 393 -3.67 -24.68 3.73
C ALA A 393 -2.66 -25.54 2.95
N LYS A 394 -1.36 -25.29 3.14
CA LYS A 394 -0.27 -26.06 2.54
C LYS A 394 -0.30 -27.52 3.03
N ALA A 395 -0.37 -27.75 4.34
CA ALA A 395 -0.47 -29.09 4.90
C ALA A 395 -1.73 -29.83 4.40
N ALA A 396 -2.88 -29.15 4.35
CA ALA A 396 -4.11 -29.74 3.83
C ALA A 396 -4.01 -30.10 2.33
N ALA A 397 -3.35 -29.27 1.52
CA ALA A 397 -3.10 -29.54 0.10
C ALA A 397 -2.20 -30.77 -0.10
N GLU A 398 -1.14 -30.89 0.70
CA GLU A 398 -0.21 -32.03 0.67
C GLU A 398 -0.92 -33.33 1.07
N VAL A 399 -1.65 -33.34 2.18
CA VAL A 399 -2.42 -34.52 2.64
C VAL A 399 -3.47 -34.94 1.60
N ALA A 400 -4.12 -33.98 0.94
CA ALA A 400 -5.13 -34.25 -0.08
C ALA A 400 -4.54 -34.53 -1.49
N GLY A 401 -3.22 -34.58 -1.64
CA GLY A 401 -2.54 -34.84 -2.92
C GLY A 401 -2.86 -33.80 -4.00
N LYS A 402 -3.07 -32.53 -3.63
CA LYS A 402 -3.37 -31.46 -4.58
C LYS A 402 -2.13 -31.08 -5.40
N ARG A 403 -2.33 -30.79 -6.68
CA ARG A 403 -1.25 -30.38 -7.61
C ARG A 403 -0.78 -28.94 -7.43
N VAL A 404 -1.59 -28.10 -6.78
CA VAL A 404 -1.31 -26.68 -6.54
C VAL A 404 -0.07 -26.51 -5.67
N LYS A 405 0.86 -25.64 -6.09
CA LYS A 405 2.04 -25.28 -5.30
C LYS A 405 1.73 -24.06 -4.46
N LEU A 406 1.86 -24.16 -3.13
CA LEU A 406 1.76 -23.01 -2.23
C LEU A 406 3.14 -22.52 -1.81
N VAL A 407 3.39 -21.22 -1.98
CA VAL A 407 4.64 -20.56 -1.60
C VAL A 407 4.35 -19.32 -0.76
N LEU A 408 5.10 -19.16 0.32
CA LEU A 408 5.03 -17.98 1.19
C LEU A 408 6.10 -16.99 0.73
N MET A 409 5.71 -15.74 0.51
CA MET A 409 6.59 -14.62 0.21
C MET A 409 6.55 -13.69 1.42
N ASP A 410 7.43 -13.95 2.40
CA ASP A 410 7.39 -13.26 3.69
C ASP A 410 8.14 -11.92 3.69
N THR A 411 7.43 -10.87 3.28
CA THR A 411 8.00 -9.53 3.10
C THR A 411 7.92 -8.65 4.33
N THR A 412 7.09 -9.00 5.33
CA THR A 412 6.68 -8.09 6.41
C THR A 412 7.86 -7.52 7.18
N ALA A 413 8.78 -8.37 7.63
CA ALA A 413 9.93 -7.92 8.43
C ALA A 413 10.80 -6.88 7.69
N ALA A 414 10.99 -7.05 6.38
CA ALA A 414 11.73 -6.08 5.57
C ALA A 414 10.98 -4.75 5.47
N MET A 415 9.66 -4.79 5.27
CA MET A 415 8.86 -3.58 5.04
C MET A 415 8.57 -2.76 6.29
N GLU A 416 8.48 -3.40 7.46
CA GLU A 416 8.39 -2.73 8.77
C GLU A 416 9.58 -1.80 9.05
N MET A 417 10.72 -2.05 8.41
CA MET A 417 11.88 -1.19 8.55
C MET A 417 11.82 0.07 7.67
N ARG A 418 10.76 0.27 6.87
CA ARG A 418 10.75 1.29 5.79
C ARG A 418 9.71 2.40 5.94
N PRO A 419 9.54 3.03 7.12
CA PRO A 419 8.61 4.16 7.26
C PRO A 419 8.99 5.36 6.37
N ASP A 420 10.23 5.41 5.88
CA ASP A 420 10.72 6.41 4.93
C ASP A 420 10.18 6.25 3.50
N GLY A 421 9.62 5.10 3.15
CA GLY A 421 9.20 4.80 1.79
C GLY A 421 7.81 5.28 1.38
N HIS A 422 7.05 5.87 2.30
CA HIS A 422 5.66 6.25 2.08
C HIS A 422 5.50 7.59 1.35
N PRO A 423 4.41 7.82 0.59
CA PRO A 423 4.14 9.12 -0.01
C PRO A 423 4.00 10.25 1.01
N SER A 424 3.46 9.98 2.21
CA SER A 424 3.02 11.04 3.13
C SER A 424 2.10 11.99 2.35
N ARG A 425 2.39 13.29 2.36
CA ARG A 425 1.67 14.35 1.62
C ARG A 425 2.04 14.45 0.14
N TYR A 426 2.98 13.63 -0.34
CA TYR A 426 3.51 13.70 -1.69
C TYR A 426 2.82 12.73 -2.65
N GLY A 427 1.52 12.44 -2.45
CA GLY A 427 0.69 11.70 -3.41
C GLY A 427 -0.25 12.58 -4.24
N HIS A 428 -0.22 13.89 -4.02
CA HIS A 428 -1.12 14.86 -4.64
C HIS A 428 -0.54 16.27 -4.51
N TRP A 429 -1.13 17.26 -5.18
CA TRP A 429 -0.71 18.64 -4.99
C TRP A 429 -1.18 19.16 -3.62
N ALA A 430 -0.43 20.07 -3.02
CA ALA A 430 -0.68 20.53 -1.64
C ALA A 430 -2.07 21.15 -1.41
N HIS A 431 -2.69 21.69 -2.47
CA HIS A 431 -3.99 22.35 -2.43
C HIS A 431 -5.17 21.41 -2.74
N GLU A 432 -4.90 20.16 -3.13
CA GLU A 432 -5.95 19.20 -3.43
C GLU A 432 -6.60 18.67 -2.15
N ASN A 433 -7.93 18.57 -2.17
CA ASN A 433 -8.69 17.99 -1.08
C ASN A 433 -8.91 16.50 -1.34
N VAL A 434 -8.05 15.67 -0.74
CA VAL A 434 -8.09 14.21 -0.86
C VAL A 434 -8.49 13.56 0.46
N THR A 435 -9.05 12.36 0.42
CA THR A 435 -9.48 11.62 1.62
C THR A 435 -8.32 11.21 2.53
N LEU A 436 -7.19 10.83 1.94
CA LEU A 436 -5.98 10.43 2.66
C LEU A 436 -4.88 11.42 2.31
N TYR A 437 -4.81 12.52 3.06
CA TYR A 437 -3.85 13.60 2.80
C TYR A 437 -2.42 13.17 3.12
N ASN A 438 -2.21 12.50 4.26
CA ASN A 438 -0.92 11.86 4.55
C ASN A 438 -1.09 10.37 4.31
N ASP A 439 -0.50 9.85 3.24
CA ASP A 439 -0.51 8.43 2.93
C ASP A 439 0.69 7.73 3.56
N CYS A 440 0.45 7.03 4.67
CA CYS A 440 1.45 6.23 5.37
C CYS A 440 1.16 4.73 5.28
N VAL A 441 0.47 4.33 4.21
CA VAL A 441 0.05 2.95 3.93
C VAL A 441 0.69 2.48 2.62
N HIS A 442 0.49 3.24 1.53
CA HIS A 442 1.04 2.91 0.22
C HIS A 442 2.50 3.29 0.09
N TRP A 443 3.16 2.82 -0.96
CA TRP A 443 4.58 3.02 -1.18
C TRP A 443 4.81 3.94 -2.37
N CYS A 444 5.78 4.85 -2.23
CA CYS A 444 6.31 5.60 -3.37
C CYS A 444 6.81 4.65 -4.45
N LEU A 445 6.65 5.04 -5.72
CA LEU A 445 7.29 4.40 -6.86
C LEU A 445 8.21 5.40 -7.59
N PRO A 446 9.48 5.04 -7.86
CA PRO A 446 10.22 3.91 -7.28
C PRO A 446 10.31 3.98 -5.75
N GLY A 447 10.63 2.87 -5.08
CA GLY A 447 10.68 2.83 -3.62
C GLY A 447 10.93 1.44 -3.02
N PRO A 448 10.72 1.26 -1.71
CA PRO A 448 11.04 0.00 -1.02
C PRO A 448 10.30 -1.21 -1.58
N ILE A 449 9.12 -0.97 -2.15
CA ILE A 449 8.26 -1.98 -2.75
C ILE A 449 8.91 -2.70 -3.94
N ASP A 450 9.93 -2.11 -4.56
CA ASP A 450 10.71 -2.76 -5.63
C ASP A 450 11.41 -4.05 -5.13
N ALA A 451 11.74 -4.13 -3.84
CA ALA A 451 12.32 -5.33 -3.23
C ALA A 451 11.36 -6.52 -3.22
N TRP A 452 10.03 -6.30 -3.25
CA TRP A 452 9.08 -7.39 -3.43
C TRP A 452 9.31 -8.08 -4.77
N ASN A 453 9.60 -7.32 -5.82
CA ASN A 453 9.84 -7.88 -7.15
C ASN A 453 11.22 -8.55 -7.27
N GLU A 454 12.23 -8.09 -6.53
CA GLU A 454 13.50 -8.81 -6.36
C GLU A 454 13.28 -10.18 -5.73
N MET A 455 12.51 -10.25 -4.64
CA MET A 455 12.16 -11.51 -3.98
C MET A 455 11.33 -12.41 -4.91
N LEU A 456 10.32 -11.84 -5.58
CA LEU A 456 9.46 -12.57 -6.52
C LEU A 456 10.28 -13.17 -7.67
N LEU A 457 11.23 -12.41 -8.23
CA LEU A 457 12.14 -12.93 -9.27
C LEU A 457 12.88 -14.18 -8.77
N GLN A 458 13.52 -14.12 -7.60
CA GLN A 458 14.25 -15.27 -7.06
C GLN A 458 13.34 -16.48 -6.86
N MET A 459 12.09 -16.28 -6.39
CA MET A 459 11.10 -17.34 -6.25
C MET A 459 10.70 -18.01 -7.57
N LEU A 460 10.80 -17.29 -8.69
CA LEU A 460 10.46 -17.77 -10.03
C LEU A 460 11.63 -18.48 -10.72
N LEU A 461 12.87 -18.19 -10.31
CA LEU A 461 14.06 -18.77 -10.93
C LEU A 461 14.25 -20.25 -10.54
N PRO A 462 14.75 -21.09 -11.47
CA PRO A 462 15.02 -22.50 -11.18
C PRO A 462 16.05 -22.67 -10.06
N GLY A 463 15.80 -23.65 -9.19
CA GLY A 463 16.68 -24.01 -8.09
C GLY A 463 16.48 -23.20 -6.80
N TYR A 464 15.55 -22.24 -6.78
CA TYR A 464 15.13 -21.61 -5.54
C TYR A 464 14.31 -22.60 -4.70
N ALA A 465 14.91 -23.01 -3.57
CA ALA A 465 14.26 -23.76 -2.50
C ALA A 465 14.56 -22.99 -1.20
N PRO A 466 13.54 -22.37 -0.58
CA PRO A 466 13.71 -21.65 0.69
C PRO A 466 14.09 -22.59 1.84
#